data_AF-A0A843YIS5-F1
#
_entry.id   AF-A0A843YIS5-F1
#
_cell.length_a   1.000
_cell.length_b   1.000
_cell.length_c   1.000
_cell.angle_alpha   90.00
_cell.angle_beta   90.00
_cell.angle_gamma   90.00
#
_symmetry.space_group_name_H-M   'P 1'
#
loop_
_entity.id
_entity.type
_entity.pdbx_description
1 polymer ?
#
loop_
_entity_poly.entity_id
_entity_poly.type
_entity_poly.pdbx_seq_one_letter_code
_entity_poly.pdbx_strand_id
1 'polypeptide(L)'
;MSERQNLSWTACDTLAAQGKKPSIGLVREWTIATTGAKKGSDGDVQKDINDWYADLLKLKRDKGIIGLPDAVAALTRELWHFAVESANDTLTDERTALAAEKAQTEKLIDLAKEGTLAAITTSNELKEQLAIANATLLARDEQIKRLEEILSEQRATSQAKDERIAGLTVDLSRKAEEQAAGLAELDGLRKHSLLEIDRARGESKHWKAEFNRVETETKSAAQVYREKIAVLDNELSRTHGRLSAVEESLAEANRRMEILVTELAASNTVVPATKQRFGIGKHRVGAVRRRKP
;
A
#
# COMPACT_ATOMS: atom_id res chain seq x y z
N MET A 1 67.05 -82.45 -47.44
CA MET A 1 65.98 -81.60 -46.88
C MET A 1 66.04 -81.69 -45.35
N SER A 2 65.84 -80.57 -44.66
CA SER A 2 65.82 -80.53 -43.19
C SER A 2 64.58 -81.27 -42.66
N GLU A 3 64.67 -81.85 -41.45
CA GLU A 3 63.53 -82.51 -40.79
C GLU A 3 62.32 -81.56 -40.66
N ARG A 4 62.57 -80.27 -40.41
CA ARG A 4 61.56 -79.22 -40.42
C ARG A 4 60.87 -79.08 -41.79
N GLN A 5 61.68 -79.00 -42.85
CA GLN A 5 61.19 -78.80 -44.21
C GLN A 5 60.33 -80.00 -44.65
N ASN A 6 60.75 -81.22 -44.30
CA ASN A 6 59.96 -82.43 -44.57
C ASN A 6 58.59 -82.41 -43.88
N LEU A 7 58.54 -81.95 -42.62
CA LEU A 7 57.28 -81.80 -41.89
C LEU A 7 56.38 -80.73 -42.51
N SER A 8 56.95 -79.56 -42.86
CA SER A 8 56.23 -78.49 -43.55
C SER A 8 55.67 -78.98 -44.90
N TRP A 9 56.44 -79.74 -45.67
CA TRP A 9 56.02 -80.25 -46.98
C TRP A 9 54.95 -81.33 -46.87
N THR A 10 55.07 -82.23 -45.88
CA THR A 10 54.03 -83.24 -45.60
C THR A 10 52.71 -82.57 -45.18
N ALA A 11 52.80 -81.48 -44.42
CA ALA A 11 51.64 -80.66 -44.08
C ALA A 11 51.03 -80.01 -45.34
N CYS A 12 51.87 -79.48 -46.24
CA CYS A 12 51.39 -78.90 -47.49
C CYS A 12 50.71 -79.95 -48.39
N ASP A 13 51.29 -81.15 -48.54
CA ASP A 13 50.72 -82.24 -49.32
C ASP A 13 49.37 -82.70 -48.78
N THR A 14 49.26 -82.85 -47.44
CA THR A 14 48.00 -83.25 -46.80
C THR A 14 46.93 -82.17 -46.89
N LEU A 15 47.27 -80.89 -46.71
CA LEU A 15 46.34 -79.77 -46.90
C LEU A 15 45.88 -79.66 -48.37
N ALA A 16 46.79 -79.83 -49.32
CA ALA A 16 46.48 -79.80 -50.73
C ALA A 16 45.59 -80.97 -51.17
N ALA A 17 45.82 -82.17 -50.63
CA ALA A 17 44.95 -83.33 -50.85
C ALA A 17 43.52 -83.12 -50.32
N GLN A 18 43.35 -82.26 -49.30
CA GLN A 18 42.06 -81.85 -48.76
C GLN A 18 41.43 -80.65 -49.52
N GLY A 19 42.07 -80.15 -50.57
CA GLY A 19 41.60 -78.99 -51.33
C GLY A 19 41.76 -77.64 -50.61
N LYS A 20 42.49 -77.60 -49.49
CA LYS A 20 42.79 -76.35 -48.76
C LYS A 20 44.11 -75.78 -49.26
N LYS A 21 44.19 -74.46 -49.48
CA LYS A 21 45.43 -73.78 -49.82
C LYS A 21 46.39 -73.78 -48.62
N PRO A 22 47.60 -74.37 -48.70
CA PRO A 22 48.59 -74.25 -47.64
C PRO A 22 48.88 -72.79 -47.29
N SER A 23 48.70 -72.44 -46.01
CA SER A 23 49.01 -71.14 -45.42
C SER A 23 49.83 -71.35 -44.15
N ILE A 24 50.55 -70.32 -43.68
CA ILE A 24 51.39 -70.41 -42.46
C ILE A 24 50.56 -70.93 -41.29
N GLY A 25 49.36 -70.38 -41.07
CA GLY A 25 48.48 -70.78 -39.98
C GLY A 25 48.12 -72.26 -40.05
N LEU A 26 47.64 -72.73 -41.21
CA LEU A 26 47.20 -74.11 -41.39
C LEU A 26 48.35 -75.13 -41.32
N VAL A 27 49.50 -74.81 -41.90
CA VAL A 27 50.70 -75.66 -41.84
C VAL A 27 51.24 -75.74 -40.41
N ARG A 28 51.16 -74.64 -39.65
CA ARG A 28 51.53 -74.63 -38.22
C ARG A 28 50.58 -75.43 -37.36
N GLU A 29 49.28 -75.23 -37.52
CA GLU A 29 48.26 -75.99 -36.81
C GLU A 29 48.46 -77.49 -37.03
N TRP A 30 48.70 -77.90 -38.28
CA TRP A 30 48.96 -79.29 -38.62
C TRP A 30 50.26 -79.83 -38.01
N THR A 31 51.36 -79.08 -38.13
CA THR A 31 52.68 -79.53 -37.60
C THR A 31 52.69 -79.59 -36.08
N ILE A 32 52.01 -78.66 -35.39
CA ILE A 32 51.84 -78.69 -33.93
C ILE A 32 50.95 -79.86 -33.53
N ALA A 33 49.82 -80.09 -34.23
CA ALA A 33 48.95 -81.24 -33.95
C ALA A 33 49.67 -82.58 -34.13
N THR A 34 50.63 -82.65 -35.06
CA THR A 34 51.35 -83.89 -35.39
C THR A 34 52.59 -84.13 -34.53
N THR A 35 53.31 -83.06 -34.13
CA THR A 35 54.61 -83.18 -33.44
C THR A 35 54.62 -82.63 -32.00
N GLY A 36 53.51 -82.02 -31.56
CA GLY A 36 53.36 -81.47 -30.21
C GLY A 36 54.17 -80.18 -29.94
N ALA A 37 54.91 -79.65 -30.92
CA ALA A 37 55.75 -78.47 -30.73
C ALA A 37 55.83 -77.57 -31.98
N LYS A 38 56.05 -76.27 -31.76
CA LYS A 38 56.27 -75.29 -32.82
C LYS A 38 57.68 -75.48 -33.41
N LYS A 39 57.78 -75.85 -34.69
CA LYS A 39 59.05 -76.00 -35.43
C LYS A 39 59.26 -74.83 -36.40
N GLY A 40 60.34 -74.07 -36.22
CA GLY A 40 60.73 -72.95 -37.10
C GLY A 40 60.00 -71.62 -36.87
N SER A 41 60.58 -70.52 -37.38
CA SER A 41 59.97 -69.18 -37.39
C SER A 41 58.87 -69.05 -38.47
N ASP A 42 58.07 -67.98 -38.44
CA ASP A 42 57.03 -67.77 -39.47
C ASP A 42 57.65 -67.57 -40.86
N GLY A 43 58.78 -66.86 -40.93
CA GLY A 43 59.53 -66.69 -42.17
C GLY A 43 60.09 -67.99 -42.73
N ASP A 44 60.53 -68.89 -41.84
CA ASP A 44 61.00 -70.22 -42.20
C ASP A 44 59.91 -71.12 -42.80
N VAL A 45 58.75 -71.17 -42.14
CA VAL A 45 57.59 -71.96 -42.62
C VAL A 45 57.07 -71.39 -43.93
N GLN A 46 57.01 -70.06 -44.06
CA GLN A 46 56.62 -69.41 -45.31
C GLN A 46 57.59 -69.75 -46.45
N LYS A 47 58.89 -69.79 -46.17
CA LYS A 47 59.89 -70.20 -47.15
C LYS A 47 59.68 -71.66 -47.56
N ASP A 48 59.49 -72.57 -46.61
CA ASP A 48 59.25 -74.00 -46.89
C ASP A 48 57.98 -74.19 -47.76
N ILE A 49 56.91 -73.44 -47.48
CA ILE A 49 55.66 -73.45 -48.26
C ILE A 49 55.92 -72.94 -49.69
N ASN A 50 56.67 -71.85 -49.83
CA ASN A 50 57.00 -71.29 -51.15
C ASN A 50 57.84 -72.27 -51.98
N ASP A 51 58.84 -72.90 -51.35
CA ASP A 51 59.69 -73.90 -52.00
C ASP A 51 58.85 -75.12 -52.42
N TRP A 52 57.89 -75.55 -51.58
CA TRP A 52 56.95 -76.63 -51.91
C TRP A 52 56.07 -76.29 -53.12
N TYR A 53 55.51 -75.07 -53.18
CA TYR A 53 54.73 -74.64 -54.35
C TYR A 53 55.59 -74.56 -55.61
N ALA A 54 56.84 -74.10 -55.50
CA ALA A 54 57.76 -74.04 -56.63
C ALA A 54 58.01 -75.44 -57.22
N ASP A 55 58.23 -76.44 -56.36
CA ASP A 55 58.41 -77.84 -56.75
C ASP A 55 57.14 -78.48 -57.30
N LEU A 56 55.98 -78.20 -56.69
CA LEU A 56 54.68 -78.67 -57.20
C LEU A 56 54.38 -78.13 -58.60
N LEU A 57 54.63 -76.83 -58.83
CA LEU A 57 54.42 -76.20 -60.13
C LEU A 57 55.41 -76.72 -61.16
N LYS A 58 56.66 -76.96 -60.78
CA LYS A 58 57.66 -77.61 -61.63
C LYS A 58 57.20 -79.02 -62.02
N LEU A 59 56.73 -79.82 -61.08
CA LEU A 59 56.19 -81.16 -61.35
C LEU A 59 54.98 -81.12 -62.28
N LYS A 60 54.07 -80.16 -62.11
CA LYS A 60 52.89 -79.99 -62.99
C LYS A 60 53.30 -79.56 -64.40
N ARG A 61 54.29 -78.67 -64.51
CA ARG A 61 54.90 -78.24 -65.78
C ARG A 61 55.52 -79.44 -66.50
N ASP A 62 56.37 -80.18 -65.81
CA ASP A 62 57.10 -81.31 -66.40
C ASP A 62 56.14 -82.44 -66.82
N LYS A 63 55.14 -82.76 -65.99
CA LYS A 63 54.10 -83.76 -66.34
C LYS A 63 53.28 -83.39 -67.58
N GLY A 64 53.02 -82.11 -67.82
CA GLY A 64 52.31 -81.63 -69.00
C GLY A 64 53.13 -81.74 -70.30
N ILE A 65 54.43 -81.99 -70.20
CA ILE A 65 55.39 -81.98 -71.32
C ILE A 65 55.86 -83.39 -71.70
N ILE A 66 55.69 -84.39 -70.82
CA ILE A 66 56.14 -85.77 -71.05
C ILE A 66 55.41 -86.38 -72.26
N GLY A 67 56.18 -86.83 -73.26
CA GLY A 67 55.68 -87.53 -74.45
C GLY A 67 55.30 -86.64 -75.63
N LEU A 68 55.46 -85.31 -75.52
CA LEU A 68 55.25 -84.39 -76.63
C LEU A 68 56.49 -84.32 -77.54
N PRO A 69 56.31 -84.15 -78.87
CA PRO A 69 57.42 -83.80 -79.77
C PRO A 69 58.12 -82.52 -79.32
N ASP A 70 59.44 -82.45 -79.46
CA ASP A 70 60.27 -81.36 -78.91
C ASP A 70 59.80 -79.96 -79.28
N ALA A 71 59.30 -79.76 -80.50
CA ALA A 71 58.74 -78.49 -80.96
C ALA A 71 57.46 -78.08 -80.21
N VAL A 72 56.58 -79.04 -79.91
CA VAL A 72 55.33 -78.81 -79.16
C VAL A 72 55.63 -78.62 -77.67
N ALA A 73 56.60 -79.38 -77.13
CA ALA A 73 57.09 -79.23 -75.78
C ALA A 73 57.69 -77.82 -75.53
N ALA A 74 58.43 -77.27 -76.50
CA ALA A 74 58.97 -75.91 -76.44
C ALA A 74 57.86 -74.85 -76.41
N LEU A 75 56.92 -74.91 -77.37
CA LEU A 75 55.76 -74.00 -77.41
C LEU A 75 54.91 -74.06 -76.15
N THR A 76 54.73 -75.25 -75.57
CA THR A 76 53.95 -75.42 -74.33
C THR A 76 54.63 -74.75 -73.13
N ARG A 77 55.98 -74.79 -73.07
CA ARG A 77 56.74 -74.06 -72.04
C ARG A 77 56.61 -72.55 -72.23
N GLU A 78 56.75 -72.06 -73.46
CA GLU A 78 56.63 -70.63 -73.78
C GLU A 78 55.23 -70.09 -73.44
N LEU A 79 54.17 -70.81 -73.80
CA LEU A 79 52.79 -70.43 -73.48
C LEU A 79 52.55 -70.41 -71.96
N TRP A 80 53.13 -71.37 -71.23
CA TRP A 80 53.04 -71.40 -69.77
C TRP A 80 53.81 -70.25 -69.12
N HIS A 81 55.01 -69.92 -69.61
CA HIS A 81 55.77 -68.75 -69.16
C HIS A 81 54.98 -67.46 -69.40
N PHE A 82 54.43 -67.28 -70.60
CA PHE A 82 53.60 -66.13 -70.94
C PHE A 82 52.36 -66.03 -70.04
N ALA A 83 51.67 -67.14 -69.77
CA ALA A 83 50.50 -67.16 -68.89
C ALA A 83 50.86 -66.79 -67.43
N VAL A 84 52.02 -67.25 -66.93
CA VAL A 84 52.51 -66.91 -65.59
C VAL A 84 52.92 -65.44 -65.52
N GLU A 85 53.61 -64.92 -66.52
CA GLU A 85 53.98 -63.50 -66.60
C GLU A 85 52.74 -62.61 -66.62
N SER A 86 51.77 -62.91 -67.49
CA SER A 86 50.50 -62.16 -67.55
C SER A 86 49.71 -62.22 -66.24
N ALA A 87 49.66 -63.38 -65.57
CA ALA A 87 49.02 -63.50 -64.26
C ALA A 87 49.77 -62.74 -63.15
N ASN A 88 51.09 -62.63 -63.26
CA ASN A 88 51.89 -61.89 -62.29
C ASN A 88 51.77 -60.38 -62.51
N ASP A 89 51.73 -59.92 -63.76
CA ASP A 89 51.52 -58.53 -64.13
C ASP A 89 50.13 -58.05 -63.65
N THR A 90 49.09 -58.83 -63.90
CA THR A 90 47.73 -58.54 -63.40
C THR A 90 47.68 -58.50 -61.87
N LEU A 91 48.34 -59.42 -61.17
CA LEU A 91 48.45 -59.37 -59.70
C LEU A 91 49.23 -58.15 -59.20
N THR A 92 50.27 -57.70 -59.92
CA THR A 92 50.99 -56.47 -59.55
C THR A 92 50.12 -55.24 -59.76
N ASP A 93 49.35 -55.19 -60.83
CA ASP A 93 48.40 -54.10 -61.10
C ASP A 93 47.29 -54.06 -60.04
N GLU A 94 46.69 -55.19 -59.69
CA GLU A 94 45.69 -55.28 -58.62
C GLU A 94 46.26 -54.85 -57.27
N ARG A 95 47.50 -55.25 -56.94
CA ARG A 95 48.17 -54.85 -55.70
C ARG A 95 48.43 -53.35 -55.64
N THR A 96 48.84 -52.73 -56.75
CA THR A 96 49.06 -51.28 -56.81
C THR A 96 47.75 -50.51 -56.73
N ALA A 97 46.69 -50.98 -57.40
CA ALA A 97 45.35 -50.42 -57.31
C ALA A 97 44.79 -50.49 -55.87
N LEU A 98 44.89 -51.65 -55.21
CA LEU A 98 44.47 -51.82 -53.82
C LEU A 98 45.29 -50.97 -52.85
N ALA A 99 46.59 -50.78 -53.09
CA ALA A 99 47.42 -49.89 -52.28
C ALA A 99 46.98 -48.42 -52.43
N ALA A 100 46.63 -48.00 -53.65
CA ALA A 100 46.11 -46.66 -53.92
C ALA A 100 44.74 -46.44 -53.27
N GLU A 101 43.83 -47.40 -53.37
CA GLU A 101 42.52 -47.35 -52.71
C GLU A 101 42.67 -47.27 -51.18
N LYS A 102 43.52 -48.13 -50.58
CA LYS A 102 43.81 -48.07 -49.15
C LYS A 102 44.31 -46.68 -48.72
N ALA A 103 45.26 -46.11 -49.46
CA ALA A 103 45.77 -44.77 -49.17
C ALA A 103 44.69 -43.67 -49.29
N GLN A 104 43.73 -43.82 -50.20
CA GLN A 104 42.59 -42.90 -50.30
C GLN A 104 41.62 -43.06 -49.12
N THR A 105 41.28 -44.30 -48.75
CA THR A 105 40.40 -44.57 -47.61
C THR A 105 41.01 -44.09 -46.29
N GLU A 106 42.33 -44.23 -46.12
CA GLU A 106 43.04 -43.76 -44.93
C GLU A 106 42.98 -42.23 -44.82
N LYS A 107 43.17 -41.51 -45.94
CA LYS A 107 42.98 -40.06 -45.99
C LYS A 107 41.55 -39.63 -45.61
N LEU A 108 40.54 -40.35 -46.08
CA LEU A 108 39.15 -40.07 -45.73
C LEU A 108 38.86 -40.34 -44.25
N ILE A 109 39.44 -41.40 -43.70
CA ILE A 109 39.34 -41.73 -42.28
C ILE A 109 39.97 -40.62 -41.43
N ASP A 110 41.15 -40.13 -41.81
CA ASP A 110 41.83 -39.09 -41.05
C ASP A 110 41.08 -37.75 -41.12
N LEU A 111 40.56 -37.38 -42.29
CA LEU A 111 39.72 -36.20 -42.44
C LEU A 111 38.42 -36.32 -41.62
N ALA A 112 37.82 -37.51 -41.56
CA ALA A 112 36.65 -37.75 -40.71
C ALA A 112 37.00 -37.64 -39.22
N LYS A 113 38.15 -38.17 -38.78
CA LYS A 113 38.62 -38.03 -37.39
C LYS A 113 38.83 -36.57 -37.01
N GLU A 114 39.50 -35.80 -37.86
CA GLU A 114 39.68 -34.35 -37.65
C GLU A 114 38.34 -33.62 -37.53
N GLY A 115 37.38 -33.93 -38.41
CA GLY A 115 36.02 -33.40 -38.33
C GLY A 115 35.32 -33.74 -37.02
N THR A 116 35.45 -34.98 -36.53
CA THR A 116 34.86 -35.38 -35.24
C THR A 116 35.51 -34.67 -34.06
N LEU A 117 36.84 -34.47 -34.07
CA LEU A 117 37.53 -33.73 -33.02
C LEU A 117 37.09 -32.26 -32.99
N ALA A 118 36.98 -31.60 -34.15
CA ALA A 118 36.47 -30.24 -34.24
C ALA A 118 35.00 -30.12 -33.77
N ALA A 119 34.16 -31.13 -34.04
CA ALA A 119 32.79 -31.17 -33.54
C ALA A 119 32.74 -31.34 -32.00
N ILE A 120 33.66 -32.12 -31.43
CA ILE A 120 33.76 -32.29 -29.97
C ILE A 120 34.23 -31.01 -29.30
N THR A 121 35.23 -30.32 -29.84
CA THR A 121 35.72 -29.05 -29.27
C THR A 121 34.63 -27.99 -29.27
N THR A 122 33.97 -27.78 -30.41
CA THR A 122 32.84 -26.84 -30.52
C THR A 122 31.68 -27.21 -29.60
N SER A 123 31.37 -28.50 -29.44
CA SER A 123 30.35 -28.95 -28.48
C SER A 123 30.72 -28.63 -27.03
N ASN A 124 31.99 -28.78 -26.66
CA ASN A 124 32.46 -28.46 -25.30
C ASN A 124 32.44 -26.96 -25.03
N GLU A 125 32.86 -26.14 -25.99
CA GLU A 125 32.77 -24.67 -25.89
C GLU A 125 31.31 -24.21 -25.70
N LEU A 126 30.38 -24.77 -26.47
CA LEU A 126 28.95 -24.46 -26.33
C LEU A 126 28.40 -24.89 -24.96
N LYS A 127 28.82 -26.03 -24.43
CA LYS A 127 28.42 -26.48 -23.08
C LYS A 127 28.93 -25.53 -22.00
N GLU A 128 30.16 -25.04 -22.13
CA GLU A 128 30.74 -24.07 -21.20
C GLU A 128 29.99 -22.73 -21.26
N GLN A 129 29.71 -22.22 -22.47
CA GLN A 129 28.90 -21.01 -22.65
C GLN A 129 27.50 -21.17 -22.05
N LEU A 130 26.86 -22.33 -22.22
CA LEU A 130 25.55 -22.62 -21.64
C LEU A 130 25.61 -22.68 -20.11
N ALA A 131 26.66 -23.27 -19.54
CA ALA A 131 26.87 -23.29 -18.09
C ALA A 131 27.04 -21.87 -17.52
N ILE A 132 27.82 -21.02 -18.17
CA ILE A 132 28.00 -19.61 -17.79
C ILE A 132 26.66 -18.87 -17.89
N ALA A 133 25.94 -19.02 -19.01
CA ALA A 133 24.63 -18.39 -19.20
C ALA A 133 23.64 -18.79 -18.11
N ASN A 134 23.55 -20.08 -17.77
CA ASN A 134 22.70 -20.57 -16.69
C ASN A 134 23.09 -19.99 -15.33
N ALA A 135 24.38 -19.91 -15.01
CA ALA A 135 24.85 -19.30 -13.78
C ALA A 135 24.47 -17.81 -13.70
N THR A 136 24.56 -17.09 -14.82
CA THR A 136 24.13 -15.68 -14.88
C THR A 136 22.62 -15.52 -14.72
N LEU A 137 21.81 -16.43 -15.28
CA LEU A 137 20.35 -16.42 -15.11
C LEU A 137 19.96 -16.66 -13.65
N LEU A 138 20.56 -17.66 -12.99
CA LEU A 138 20.33 -17.91 -11.57
C LEU A 138 20.68 -16.70 -10.69
N ALA A 139 21.82 -16.04 -10.96
CA ALA A 139 22.19 -14.82 -10.25
C ALA A 139 21.19 -13.66 -10.47
N ARG A 140 20.60 -13.57 -11.68
CA ARG A 140 19.54 -12.58 -11.97
C ARG A 140 18.25 -12.93 -11.27
N ASP A 141 17.86 -14.20 -11.21
CA ASP A 141 16.66 -14.65 -10.49
C ASP A 141 16.78 -14.35 -8.99
N GLU A 142 17.95 -14.56 -8.39
CA GLU A 142 18.21 -14.16 -7.00
C GLU A 142 18.11 -12.64 -6.80
N GLN A 143 18.64 -11.85 -7.74
CA GLN A 143 18.53 -10.39 -7.70
C GLN A 143 17.06 -9.94 -7.80
N ILE A 144 16.28 -10.58 -8.69
CA ILE A 144 14.85 -10.30 -8.85
C ILE A 144 14.10 -10.59 -7.55
N LYS A 145 14.32 -11.76 -6.94
CA LYS A 145 13.69 -12.11 -5.65
C LYS A 145 13.96 -11.08 -4.56
N ARG A 146 15.22 -10.64 -4.41
CA ARG A 146 15.57 -9.58 -3.45
C ARG A 146 14.85 -8.26 -3.75
N LEU A 147 14.73 -7.89 -5.02
CA LEU A 147 14.01 -6.69 -5.41
C LEU A 147 12.50 -6.81 -5.17
N GLU A 148 11.91 -7.98 -5.40
CA GLU A 148 10.50 -8.27 -5.10
C GLU A 148 10.21 -8.18 -3.60
N GLU A 149 11.10 -8.71 -2.76
CA GLU A 149 11.01 -8.60 -1.30
C GLU A 149 11.05 -7.12 -0.86
N ILE A 150 12.05 -6.35 -1.31
CA ILE A 150 12.16 -4.91 -1.00
C ILE A 150 10.91 -4.15 -1.47
N LEU A 151 10.39 -4.48 -2.65
CA LEU A 151 9.22 -3.81 -3.20
C LEU A 151 7.96 -4.16 -2.37
N SER A 152 7.84 -5.40 -1.91
CA SER A 152 6.76 -5.82 -1.01
C SER A 152 6.80 -5.08 0.33
N GLU A 153 7.99 -4.91 0.92
CA GLU A 153 8.20 -4.14 2.14
C GLU A 153 7.83 -2.66 1.92
N GLN A 154 8.28 -2.06 0.81
CA GLN A 154 7.94 -0.68 0.47
C GLN A 154 6.44 -0.47 0.30
N ARG A 155 5.73 -1.42 -0.33
CA ARG A 155 4.27 -1.38 -0.45
C ARG A 155 3.59 -1.45 0.92
N ALA A 156 4.02 -2.36 1.79
CA ALA A 156 3.48 -2.47 3.15
C ALA A 156 3.70 -1.19 3.97
N THR A 157 4.89 -0.59 3.89
CA THR A 157 5.17 0.68 4.58
C THR A 157 4.34 1.85 4.04
N SER A 158 4.05 1.87 2.74
CA SER A 158 3.22 2.90 2.12
C SER A 158 1.76 2.73 2.55
N GLN A 159 1.24 1.50 2.53
CA GLN A 159 -0.11 1.20 3.02
C GLN A 159 -0.29 1.60 4.49
N ALA A 160 0.67 1.28 5.36
CA ALA A 160 0.61 1.68 6.77
C ALA A 160 0.62 3.22 6.96
N LYS A 161 1.32 3.96 6.08
CA LYS A 161 1.28 5.43 6.07
C LYS A 161 -0.08 5.94 5.61
N ASP A 162 -0.66 5.35 4.55
CA ASP A 162 -1.98 5.73 4.03
C ASP A 162 -3.08 5.48 5.07
N GLU A 163 -3.04 4.34 5.77
CA GLU A 163 -3.94 4.04 6.89
C GLU A 163 -3.80 5.05 8.03
N ARG A 164 -2.57 5.42 8.38
CA ARG A 164 -2.32 6.45 9.39
C ARG A 164 -2.83 7.82 8.95
N ILE A 165 -2.64 8.19 7.70
CA ILE A 165 -3.16 9.45 7.13
C ILE A 165 -4.68 9.44 7.19
N ALA A 166 -5.33 8.36 6.75
CA ALA A 166 -6.78 8.22 6.81
C ALA A 166 -7.31 8.35 8.25
N GLY A 167 -6.66 7.69 9.22
CA GLY A 167 -7.00 7.81 10.64
C GLY A 167 -6.87 9.24 11.17
N LEU A 168 -5.77 9.92 10.84
CA LEU A 168 -5.56 11.33 11.22
C LEU A 168 -6.59 12.26 10.56
N THR A 169 -6.97 12.01 9.31
CA THR A 169 -8.01 12.79 8.62
C THR A 169 -9.36 12.69 9.34
N VAL A 170 -9.75 11.47 9.75
CA VAL A 170 -10.99 11.26 10.52
C VAL A 170 -10.93 11.92 11.89
N ASP A 171 -9.80 11.84 12.59
CA ASP A 171 -9.64 12.50 13.87
C ASP A 171 -9.70 14.03 13.76
N LEU A 172 -9.11 14.59 12.71
CA LEU A 172 -9.17 16.03 12.44
C LEU A 172 -10.59 16.49 12.08
N SER A 173 -11.33 15.72 11.28
CA SER A 173 -12.72 16.06 10.97
C SER A 173 -13.60 16.01 12.21
N ARG A 174 -13.46 14.98 13.06
CA ARG A 174 -14.16 14.90 14.34
C ARG A 174 -13.85 16.07 15.25
N LYS A 175 -12.57 16.46 15.38
CA LYS A 175 -12.18 17.62 16.19
C LYS A 175 -12.74 18.93 15.63
N ALA A 176 -12.80 19.07 14.31
CA ALA A 176 -13.40 20.25 13.67
C ALA A 176 -14.91 20.33 13.96
N GLU A 177 -15.62 19.20 13.92
CA GLU A 177 -17.04 19.11 14.29
C GLU A 177 -17.27 19.42 15.77
N GLU A 178 -16.46 18.87 16.68
CA GLU A 178 -16.51 19.15 18.12
C GLU A 178 -16.29 20.64 18.40
N GLN A 179 -15.31 21.26 17.74
CA GLN A 179 -15.05 22.70 17.86
C GLN A 179 -16.19 23.55 17.30
N ALA A 180 -16.76 23.17 16.15
CA ALA A 180 -17.90 23.86 15.55
C ALA A 180 -19.14 23.78 16.47
N ALA A 181 -19.40 22.62 17.05
CA ALA A 181 -20.49 22.42 18.01
C ALA A 181 -20.28 23.27 19.29
N GLY A 182 -19.07 23.27 19.84
CA GLY A 182 -18.74 24.09 21.01
C GLY A 182 -18.90 25.60 20.76
N LEU A 183 -18.50 26.08 19.58
CA LEU A 183 -18.72 27.49 19.19
C LEU A 183 -20.21 27.82 19.05
N ALA A 184 -21.01 26.92 18.46
CA ALA A 184 -22.45 27.11 18.34
C ALA A 184 -23.15 27.17 19.70
N GLU A 185 -22.71 26.34 20.66
CA GLU A 185 -23.21 26.37 22.04
C GLU A 185 -22.87 27.69 22.74
N LEU A 186 -21.62 28.15 22.65
CA LEU A 186 -21.19 29.42 23.22
C LEU A 186 -21.96 30.62 22.63
N ASP A 187 -22.18 30.61 21.31
CA ASP A 187 -22.99 31.64 20.65
C ASP A 187 -24.45 31.58 21.09
N GLY A 188 -25.01 30.39 21.32
CA GLY A 188 -26.33 30.18 21.90
C GLY A 188 -26.44 30.79 23.30
N LEU A 189 -25.49 30.47 24.19
CA LEU A 189 -25.43 31.02 25.56
C LEU A 189 -25.24 32.54 25.55
N ARG A 190 -24.40 33.05 24.65
CA ARG A 190 -24.20 34.50 24.48
C ARG A 190 -25.49 35.20 24.05
N LYS A 191 -26.24 34.65 23.09
CA LYS A 191 -27.54 35.19 22.68
C LYS A 191 -28.55 35.15 23.83
N HIS A 192 -28.63 34.04 24.55
CA HIS A 192 -29.53 33.89 25.69
C HIS A 192 -29.24 34.93 26.78
N SER A 193 -27.99 35.06 27.21
CA SER A 193 -27.58 36.04 28.23
C SER A 193 -27.85 37.48 27.80
N LEU A 194 -27.65 37.82 26.52
CA LEU A 194 -28.03 39.14 26.01
C LEU A 194 -29.54 39.39 26.09
N LEU A 195 -30.36 38.40 25.76
CA LEU A 195 -31.82 38.51 25.88
C LEU A 195 -32.25 38.70 27.35
N GLU A 196 -31.63 38.00 28.29
CA GLU A 196 -31.90 38.18 29.72
C GLU A 196 -31.51 39.59 30.20
N ILE A 197 -30.36 40.10 29.76
CA ILE A 197 -29.93 41.47 30.06
C ILE A 197 -30.93 42.48 29.50
N ASP A 198 -31.38 42.31 28.26
CA ASP A 198 -32.34 43.22 27.65
C ASP A 198 -33.73 43.14 28.32
N ARG A 199 -34.15 41.94 28.75
CA ARG A 199 -35.34 41.76 29.58
C ARG A 199 -35.23 42.50 30.91
N ALA A 200 -34.14 42.30 31.65
CA ALA A 200 -33.88 42.97 32.92
C ALA A 200 -33.80 44.50 32.76
N ARG A 201 -33.22 45.00 31.66
CA ARG A 201 -33.23 46.43 31.31
C ARG A 201 -34.64 46.94 31.01
N GLY A 202 -35.46 46.17 30.31
CA GLY A 202 -36.87 46.47 30.06
C GLY A 202 -37.67 46.59 31.36
N GLU A 203 -37.53 45.60 32.25
CA GLU A 203 -38.15 45.59 33.58
C GLU A 203 -37.67 46.77 34.44
N SER A 204 -36.37 47.08 34.44
CA SER A 204 -35.82 48.25 35.15
C SER A 204 -36.41 49.57 34.63
N LYS A 205 -36.55 49.73 33.31
CA LYS A 205 -37.21 50.90 32.72
C LYS A 205 -38.68 50.98 33.12
N HIS A 206 -39.39 49.86 33.11
CA HIS A 206 -40.79 49.79 33.54
C HIS A 206 -40.94 50.22 35.01
N TRP A 207 -40.18 49.62 35.93
CA TRP A 207 -40.21 49.97 37.36
C TRP A 207 -39.81 51.42 37.61
N LYS A 208 -38.85 51.96 36.86
CA LYS A 208 -38.48 53.38 36.95
C LYS A 208 -39.63 54.30 36.50
N ALA A 209 -40.36 53.93 35.44
CA ALA A 209 -41.51 54.68 34.98
C ALA A 209 -42.66 54.64 36.02
N GLU A 210 -42.95 53.47 36.59
CA GLU A 210 -43.94 53.32 37.67
C GLU A 210 -43.54 54.11 38.92
N PHE A 211 -42.28 54.06 39.33
CA PHE A 211 -41.79 54.84 40.47
C PHE A 211 -41.94 56.35 40.23
N ASN A 212 -41.54 56.84 39.05
CA ASN A 212 -41.72 58.25 38.69
C ASN A 212 -43.19 58.65 38.68
N ARG A 213 -44.08 57.79 38.16
CA ARG A 213 -45.52 58.02 38.16
C ARG A 213 -46.05 58.17 39.59
N VAL A 214 -45.76 57.20 40.46
CA VAL A 214 -46.16 57.24 41.87
C VAL A 214 -45.55 58.46 42.58
N GLU A 215 -44.32 58.84 42.27
CA GLU A 215 -43.69 60.05 42.83
C GLU A 215 -44.45 61.33 42.39
N THR A 216 -44.89 61.42 41.13
CA THR A 216 -45.71 62.57 40.67
C THR A 216 -47.11 62.58 41.27
N GLU A 217 -47.76 61.42 41.41
CA GLU A 217 -49.06 61.27 42.06
C GLU A 217 -48.97 61.64 43.55
N THR A 218 -47.93 61.19 44.25
CA THR A 218 -47.71 61.54 45.66
C THR A 218 -47.36 63.01 45.86
N LYS A 219 -46.52 63.60 45.01
CA LYS A 219 -46.22 65.05 45.02
C LYS A 219 -47.47 65.89 44.78
N SER A 220 -48.29 65.54 43.80
CA SER A 220 -49.54 66.26 43.52
C SER A 220 -50.56 66.09 44.65
N ALA A 221 -50.71 64.90 45.22
CA ALA A 221 -51.54 64.69 46.40
C ALA A 221 -51.07 65.52 47.61
N ALA A 222 -49.75 65.56 47.86
CA ALA A 222 -49.16 66.38 48.91
C ALA A 222 -49.40 67.89 48.67
N GLN A 223 -49.31 68.36 47.43
CA GLN A 223 -49.66 69.74 47.04
C GLN A 223 -51.12 70.06 47.38
N VAL A 224 -52.06 69.18 46.99
CA VAL A 224 -53.49 69.34 47.30
C VAL A 224 -53.74 69.37 48.81
N TYR A 225 -53.04 68.53 49.59
CA TYR A 225 -53.14 68.57 51.06
C TYR A 225 -52.57 69.87 51.64
N ARG A 226 -51.44 70.38 51.12
CA ARG A 226 -50.88 71.69 51.53
C ARG A 226 -51.83 72.83 51.23
N GLU A 227 -52.45 72.85 50.05
CA GLU A 227 -53.45 73.85 49.67
C GLU A 227 -54.66 73.80 50.60
N LYS A 228 -55.17 72.60 50.91
CA LYS A 228 -56.26 72.43 51.89
C LYS A 228 -55.88 72.94 53.28
N ILE A 229 -54.67 72.64 53.76
CA ILE A 229 -54.17 73.16 55.04
C ILE A 229 -54.11 74.69 55.00
N ALA A 230 -53.58 75.29 53.93
CA ALA A 230 -53.51 76.75 53.81
C ALA A 230 -54.90 77.41 53.76
N VAL A 231 -55.89 76.77 53.11
CA VAL A 231 -57.28 77.25 53.13
C VAL A 231 -57.86 77.17 54.55
N LEU A 232 -57.69 76.04 55.24
CA LEU A 232 -58.15 75.87 56.62
C LEU A 232 -57.47 76.87 57.59
N ASP A 233 -56.19 77.16 57.40
CA ASP A 233 -55.44 78.12 58.22
C ASP A 233 -55.90 79.57 57.99
N ASN A 234 -56.21 79.93 56.75
CA ASN A 234 -56.85 81.21 56.42
C ASN A 234 -58.27 81.31 57.02
N GLU A 235 -59.05 80.24 56.96
CA GLU A 235 -60.37 80.18 57.60
C GLU A 235 -60.26 80.33 59.12
N LEU A 236 -59.33 79.61 59.76
CA LEU A 236 -59.04 79.75 61.19
C LEU A 236 -58.65 81.18 61.53
N SER A 237 -57.70 81.78 60.82
CA SER A 237 -57.29 83.18 61.01
C SER A 237 -58.46 84.16 60.85
N ARG A 238 -59.34 83.94 59.87
CA ARG A 238 -60.54 84.74 59.67
C ARG A 238 -61.55 84.58 60.80
N THR A 239 -61.76 83.35 61.28
CA THR A 239 -62.62 83.12 62.45
C THR A 239 -62.04 83.72 63.71
N HIS A 240 -60.72 83.67 63.89
CA HIS A 240 -60.02 84.29 65.01
C HIS A 240 -60.15 85.82 64.96
N GLY A 241 -59.92 86.45 63.80
CA GLY A 241 -60.14 87.90 63.64
C GLY A 241 -61.59 88.31 63.90
N ARG A 242 -62.58 87.47 63.51
CA ARG A 242 -63.99 87.69 63.87
C ARG A 242 -64.23 87.53 65.37
N LEU A 243 -63.60 86.56 66.02
CA LEU A 243 -63.67 86.36 67.46
C LEU A 243 -63.10 87.59 68.19
N SER A 244 -61.89 88.04 67.84
CA SER A 244 -61.28 89.23 68.42
C SER A 244 -62.13 90.49 68.22
N ALA A 245 -62.75 90.67 67.04
CA ALA A 245 -63.68 91.78 66.82
C ALA A 245 -64.95 91.68 67.70
N VAL A 246 -65.45 90.47 67.94
CA VAL A 246 -66.55 90.24 68.88
C VAL A 246 -66.11 90.53 70.31
N GLU A 247 -64.91 90.08 70.71
CA GLU A 247 -64.32 90.37 72.02
C GLU A 247 -64.10 91.88 72.24
N GLU A 248 -63.61 92.61 71.24
CA GLU A 248 -63.50 94.08 71.28
C GLU A 248 -64.87 94.75 71.39
N SER A 249 -65.85 94.32 70.60
CA SER A 249 -67.22 94.85 70.68
C SER A 249 -67.87 94.57 72.04
N LEU A 250 -67.55 93.42 72.65
CA LEU A 250 -68.00 93.04 73.99
C LEU A 250 -67.29 93.90 75.04
N ALA A 251 -65.98 94.14 74.90
CA ALA A 251 -65.23 95.04 75.76
C ALA A 251 -65.75 96.48 75.68
N GLU A 252 -66.10 96.98 74.49
CA GLU A 252 -66.75 98.28 74.31
C GLU A 252 -68.16 98.33 74.91
N ALA A 253 -68.95 97.27 74.72
CA ALA A 253 -70.26 97.15 75.37
C ALA A 253 -70.13 97.15 76.89
N ASN A 254 -69.14 96.44 77.44
CA ASN A 254 -68.83 96.42 78.86
C ASN A 254 -68.38 97.79 79.37
N ARG A 255 -67.52 98.52 78.63
CA ARG A 255 -67.15 99.91 78.99
C ARG A 255 -68.36 100.84 78.97
N ARG A 256 -69.24 100.73 77.96
CA ARG A 256 -70.50 101.50 77.94
C ARG A 256 -71.38 101.13 79.11
N MET A 257 -71.44 99.86 79.49
CA MET A 257 -72.18 99.40 80.66
C MET A 257 -71.56 99.94 81.95
N GLU A 258 -70.24 99.94 82.12
CA GLU A 258 -69.55 100.60 83.24
C GLU A 258 -69.84 102.09 83.29
N ILE A 259 -69.76 102.80 82.16
CA ILE A 259 -70.09 104.23 82.07
C ILE A 259 -71.56 104.45 82.49
N LEU A 260 -72.50 103.69 81.93
CA LEU A 260 -73.92 103.76 82.32
C LEU A 260 -74.14 103.42 83.79
N VAL A 261 -73.40 102.46 84.35
CA VAL A 261 -73.45 102.12 85.79
C VAL A 261 -72.90 103.27 86.63
N THR A 262 -71.83 103.95 86.19
CA THR A 262 -71.29 105.13 86.88
C THR A 262 -72.18 106.36 86.73
N GLU A 263 -72.85 106.56 85.59
CA GLU A 263 -73.84 107.62 85.39
C GLU A 263 -75.12 107.34 86.21
N LEU A 264 -75.55 106.07 86.29
CA LEU A 264 -76.66 105.65 87.15
C LEU A 264 -76.31 105.82 88.63
N ALA A 265 -75.05 105.55 89.02
CA ALA A 265 -74.56 105.81 90.37
C ALA A 265 -74.46 107.31 90.68
N ALA A 266 -74.08 108.14 89.71
CA ALA A 266 -74.02 109.60 89.82
C ALA A 266 -75.41 110.27 89.83
N SER A 267 -76.42 109.64 89.24
CA SER A 267 -77.81 110.15 89.21
C SER A 267 -78.62 109.80 90.49
N ASN A 268 -78.10 108.95 91.38
CA ASN A 268 -78.88 108.34 92.46
C ASN A 268 -78.69 108.92 93.88
N THR A 269 -78.26 110.18 94.03
CA THR A 269 -78.10 110.79 95.37
C THR A 269 -78.80 112.14 95.55
N VAL A 270 -80.14 112.20 95.38
CA VAL A 270 -81.07 113.05 96.18
C VAL A 270 -82.51 112.41 96.20
N VAL A 271 -82.73 111.44 97.10
CA VAL A 271 -83.83 111.19 98.11
C VAL A 271 -85.29 111.68 97.84
N PRO A 272 -86.40 111.04 98.34
CA PRO A 272 -86.89 109.65 98.30
C PRO A 272 -88.40 109.52 97.83
N ALA A 273 -88.89 108.27 97.75
CA ALA A 273 -90.29 107.79 97.83
C ALA A 273 -91.31 108.19 96.74
N THR A 274 -91.90 107.20 96.04
CA THR A 274 -93.33 106.79 96.15
C THR A 274 -93.67 105.60 95.21
N LYS A 275 -94.49 104.69 95.74
CA LYS A 275 -95.25 103.56 95.15
C LYS A 275 -95.58 103.61 93.64
N GLN A 276 -95.56 102.46 92.96
CA GLN A 276 -96.78 101.78 92.47
C GLN A 276 -96.49 100.41 91.82
N ARG A 277 -97.59 99.74 91.47
CA ARG A 277 -97.86 98.29 91.42
C ARG A 277 -98.36 97.94 90.00
N PHE A 278 -98.38 96.64 89.68
CA PHE A 278 -98.94 95.98 88.47
C PHE A 278 -98.05 96.05 87.21
N GLY A 279 -97.96 95.06 86.33
CA GLY A 279 -98.66 93.79 86.15
C GLY A 279 -98.48 93.34 84.68
N ILE A 280 -98.28 92.03 84.46
CA ILE A 280 -98.79 91.15 83.40
C ILE A 280 -98.83 91.63 81.92
N GLY A 281 -98.30 90.78 81.02
CA GLY A 281 -98.82 90.58 79.64
C GLY A 281 -97.72 90.53 78.58
N LYS A 282 -97.25 89.36 78.09
CA LYS A 282 -97.75 88.53 76.98
C LYS A 282 -97.68 89.13 75.57
N HIS A 283 -97.36 88.23 74.63
CA HIS A 283 -97.47 88.24 73.15
C HIS A 283 -96.28 88.83 72.37
N ARG A 284 -95.89 88.38 71.17
CA ARG A 284 -96.02 87.14 70.36
C ARG A 284 -95.38 87.50 68.99
N VAL A 285 -94.76 86.52 68.31
CA VAL A 285 -94.82 86.27 66.84
C VAL A 285 -94.01 87.14 65.86
N GLY A 286 -93.32 86.42 64.94
CA GLY A 286 -93.21 86.75 63.50
C GLY A 286 -91.77 86.88 63.01
N ALA A 287 -91.21 85.93 62.24
CA ALA A 287 -91.32 85.81 60.76
C ALA A 287 -90.63 87.00 60.03
N VAL A 288 -89.81 86.92 58.97
CA VAL A 288 -89.58 85.90 57.93
C VAL A 288 -88.49 86.43 56.94
N ARG A 289 -87.69 85.50 56.37
CA ARG A 289 -87.06 85.45 55.01
C ARG A 289 -86.01 86.45 54.45
N ARG A 290 -84.97 85.79 53.87
CA ARG A 290 -84.35 85.93 52.50
C ARG A 290 -83.47 87.17 52.24
N ARG A 291 -82.42 87.17 51.40
CA ARG A 291 -82.03 86.34 50.25
C ARG A 291 -80.54 86.61 49.90
N LYS A 292 -79.92 85.64 49.23
CA LYS A 292 -78.78 85.67 48.27
C LYS A 292 -78.78 86.90 47.33
N PRO A 293 -77.69 87.26 46.62
CA PRO A 293 -76.78 86.40 45.82
C PRO A 293 -75.50 85.98 46.52
#